data_AF-A0A7J7Q0M9-F1
#
_entry.id   AF-A0A7J7Q0M9-F1
#
_cell.length_a   1.000
_cell.length_b   1.000
_cell.length_c   1.000
_cell.angle_alpha   90.00
_cell.angle_beta   90.00
_cell.angle_gamma   90.00
#
_symmetry.space_group_name_H-M   'P 1'
#
loop_
_entity.id
_entity.type
_entity.pdbx_description
1 polymer ?
#
loop_
_entity_poly.entity_id
_entity_poly.type
_entity_poly.pdbx_seq_one_letter_code
_entity_poly.pdbx_strand_id
1 'polypeptide(L)'
;MAYRIAAPGKPGVFYQDFDDDGEAAAGGRLLHLLQVADVQNAVVVVSRWFGGVLLGPARFGLINNTARQLLEKTGFLKAGDNSSSKQGGSKKQQKKKQ
;
A
#
# COMPACT_ATOMS: atom_id res chain seq x y z
N MET A 1 4.46 7.92 0.38
CA MET A 1 5.20 7.10 -0.62
C MET A 1 5.73 5.81 -0.01
N ALA A 2 6.17 4.85 -0.83
CA ALA A 2 6.89 3.66 -0.37
C ALA A 2 7.83 3.14 -1.46
N TYR A 3 8.88 2.41 -1.07
CA TYR A 3 9.77 1.74 -2.02
C TYR A 3 10.20 0.35 -1.55
N ARG A 4 10.58 -0.50 -2.50
CA ARG A 4 11.16 -1.82 -2.24
C ARG A 4 12.16 -2.17 -3.34
N ILE A 5 13.45 -2.18 -3.01
CA ILE A 5 14.57 -2.43 -3.93
C ILE A 5 15.34 -3.68 -3.51
N ALA A 6 15.63 -4.59 -4.44
CA ALA A 6 16.40 -5.79 -4.14
C ALA A 6 17.87 -5.42 -3.82
N ALA A 7 18.43 -6.00 -2.76
CA ALA A 7 19.82 -5.78 -2.40
C ALA A 7 20.75 -6.45 -3.43
N PRO A 8 21.72 -5.72 -4.02
CA PRO A 8 22.65 -6.30 -4.99
C PRO A 8 23.44 -7.47 -4.39
N GLY A 9 23.46 -8.60 -5.10
CA GLY A 9 24.21 -9.80 -4.69
C GLY A 9 23.65 -10.55 -3.48
N LYS A 10 22.47 -10.19 -2.96
CA LYS A 10 21.82 -10.85 -1.81
C LYS A 10 20.37 -11.21 -2.14
N PRO A 11 20.12 -12.37 -2.78
CA PRO A 11 18.77 -12.82 -3.12
C PRO A 11 17.84 -12.83 -1.91
N GLY A 12 16.63 -12.31 -2.06
CA GLY A 12 15.63 -12.27 -0.99
C GLY A 12 15.82 -11.16 0.06
N VAL A 13 16.92 -10.39 0.00
CA VAL A 13 17.13 -9.22 0.85
C VAL A 13 16.65 -7.97 0.12
N PHE A 14 15.89 -7.11 0.82
CA PHE A 14 15.32 -5.89 0.24
C PHE A 14 15.65 -4.68 1.10
N TYR A 15 16.06 -3.58 0.46
CA TYR A 15 16.02 -2.25 1.03
C TYR A 15 14.64 -1.65 0.78
N GLN A 16 13.89 -1.41 1.85
CA GLN A 16 12.51 -0.96 1.75
C GLN A 16 12.17 -0.06 2.93
N ASP A 17 11.40 0.98 2.65
CA ASP A 17 10.92 1.93 3.65
C ASP A 17 9.70 2.69 3.11
N PHE A 18 9.08 3.51 3.95
CA PHE A 18 7.94 4.35 3.57
C PHE A 18 7.95 5.70 4.28
N ASP A 19 7.19 6.63 3.69
CA ASP A 19 6.90 7.92 4.29
C ASP A 19 5.41 8.24 4.08
N ASP A 20 4.74 8.70 5.12
CA ASP A 20 3.32 9.07 5.08
C ASP A 20 3.10 10.46 4.47
N ASP A 21 4.10 11.34 4.47
CA ASP A 21 4.04 12.71 3.93
C ASP A 21 2.77 13.48 4.37
N GLY A 22 2.47 13.44 5.67
CA GLY A 22 1.30 14.11 6.27
C GLY A 22 -0.03 13.35 6.13
N GLU A 23 -0.12 12.29 5.32
CA GLU A 23 -1.29 11.42 5.23
C GLU A 23 -1.07 10.14 6.07
N ALA A 24 -1.32 10.25 7.38
CA ALA A 24 -1.00 9.21 8.36
C ALA A 24 -1.48 7.80 7.96
N ALA A 25 -0.59 6.82 8.07
CA ALA A 25 -0.76 5.41 7.69
C ALA A 25 -0.87 5.12 6.18
N ALA A 26 -0.69 6.09 5.29
CA ALA A 26 -0.72 5.84 3.84
C ALA A 26 0.54 5.14 3.34
N GLY A 27 1.73 5.59 3.74
CA GLY A 27 3.02 5.03 3.33
C GLY A 27 3.17 3.56 3.72
N GLY A 28 2.85 3.22 4.97
CA GLY A 28 2.91 1.83 5.44
C GLY A 28 1.97 0.89 4.66
N ARG A 29 0.79 1.38 4.26
CA ARG A 29 -0.15 0.62 3.42
C ARG A 29 0.37 0.43 2.00
N LEU A 30 1.05 1.42 1.44
CA LEU A 30 1.71 1.31 0.14
C LEU A 30 2.87 0.30 0.19
N LEU A 31 3.70 0.34 1.23
CA LEU A 31 4.77 -0.66 1.38
C LEU A 31 4.19 -2.07 1.51
N HIS A 32 3.13 -2.23 2.30
CA HIS A 32 2.44 -3.52 2.43
C HIS A 32 1.88 -4.01 1.09
N LEU A 33 1.32 -3.12 0.27
CA LEU A 33 0.89 -3.46 -1.10
C LEU A 33 2.05 -3.99 -1.94
N LEU A 34 3.22 -3.33 -1.91
CA LEU A 34 4.41 -3.78 -2.65
C LEU A 34 4.90 -5.16 -2.18
N GLN A 35 4.81 -5.45 -0.88
CA GLN A 35 5.20 -6.74 -0.32
C GLN A 35 4.23 -7.86 -0.73
N VAL A 36 2.93 -7.65 -0.56
CA VAL A 36 1.90 -8.67 -0.85
C VAL A 36 1.83 -8.98 -2.34
N ALA A 37 2.05 -7.98 -3.18
CA ALA A 37 2.02 -8.14 -4.62
C ALA A 37 3.39 -8.49 -5.23
N ASP A 38 4.37 -8.80 -4.38
CA ASP A 38 5.78 -9.07 -4.70
C ASP A 38 6.40 -8.13 -5.76
N VAL A 39 6.10 -6.84 -5.63
CA VAL A 39 6.71 -5.81 -6.47
C VAL A 39 8.12 -5.53 -5.95
N GLN A 40 9.08 -5.56 -6.86
CA GLN A 40 10.50 -5.35 -6.57
C GLN A 40 11.06 -4.27 -7.49
N ASN A 41 12.10 -3.58 -7.02
CA ASN A 41 12.80 -2.52 -7.75
C ASN A 41 11.87 -1.38 -8.18
N ALA A 42 10.95 -0.99 -7.28
CA ALA A 42 9.97 0.05 -7.54
C ALA A 42 9.91 1.07 -6.40
N VAL A 43 9.58 2.31 -6.78
CA VAL A 43 9.17 3.40 -5.88
C VAL A 43 7.77 3.83 -6.28
N VAL A 44 6.87 3.96 -5.31
CA VAL A 44 5.49 4.40 -5.54
C VAL A 44 5.22 5.66 -4.74
N VAL A 45 4.80 6.70 -5.46
CA VAL A 45 4.36 7.98 -4.91
C VAL A 45 2.92 8.19 -5.34
N VAL A 46 2.04 8.48 -4.38
CA VAL A 46 0.64 8.82 -4.62
C VAL A 46 0.41 10.22 -4.06
N SER A 47 0.04 11.16 -4.92
CA SER A 47 -0.37 12.50 -4.51
C SER A 47 -1.89 12.58 -4.39
N ARG A 48 -2.36 13.31 -3.39
CA ARG A 48 -3.78 13.61 -3.17
C ARG A 48 -3.90 15.05 -2.71
N TRP A 49 -4.88 15.78 -3.25
CA TRP A 49 -5.25 17.12 -2.80
C TRP A 49 -6.61 17.13 -2.10
N PHE A 50 -6.80 18.08 -1.19
CA PHE A 50 -8.08 18.27 -0.52
C PHE A 50 -9.06 19.02 -1.44
N GLY A 51 -10.16 18.36 -1.82
CA GLY A 51 -11.19 18.91 -2.70
C GLY A 51 -12.40 19.52 -2.00
N GLY A 52 -12.29 19.89 -0.71
CA GLY A 52 -13.40 20.48 0.06
C GLY A 52 -14.26 19.48 0.85
N VAL A 53 -14.02 18.18 0.71
CA VAL A 53 -14.74 17.13 1.45
C VAL A 53 -13.77 16.21 2.18
N LEU A 54 -14.04 15.97 3.48
CA LEU A 54 -13.28 15.02 4.29
C LEU A 54 -13.69 13.58 3.95
N LEU A 55 -12.80 12.87 3.25
CA LEU A 55 -13.02 11.48 2.86
C LEU A 55 -12.90 10.47 4.02
N GLY A 56 -12.41 10.91 5.18
CA GLY A 56 -12.21 10.02 6.33
C GLY A 56 -11.37 8.80 5.96
N PRO A 57 -11.67 7.60 6.51
CA PRO A 57 -10.92 6.38 6.20
C PRO A 57 -10.97 5.93 4.73
N ALA A 58 -11.96 6.37 3.95
CA ALA A 58 -12.13 5.95 2.55
C ALA A 58 -10.94 6.38 1.68
N ARG A 59 -10.24 7.46 2.03
CA ARG A 59 -9.06 7.95 1.32
C ARG A 59 -7.95 6.91 1.19
N PHE A 60 -7.76 6.04 2.19
CA PHE A 60 -6.74 5.00 2.15
C PHE A 60 -7.05 3.94 1.09
N GLY A 61 -8.33 3.63 0.89
CA GLY A 61 -8.76 2.73 -0.19
C GLY A 61 -8.45 3.32 -1.55
N LEU A 62 -8.70 4.62 -1.74
CA LEU A 62 -8.37 5.33 -2.98
C LEU A 62 -6.87 5.34 -3.24
N ILE A 63 -6.06 5.69 -2.23
CA ILE A 63 -4.59 5.71 -2.35
C ILE A 63 -4.04 4.34 -2.77
N ASN A 64 -4.48 3.28 -2.10
CA ASN A 64 -4.04 1.92 -2.42
C ASN A 64 -4.51 1.45 -3.80
N ASN A 65 -5.75 1.75 -4.18
CA ASN A 65 -6.29 1.38 -5.48
C ASN A 65 -5.56 2.11 -6.61
N THR A 66 -5.30 3.42 -6.45
CA THR A 66 -4.50 4.20 -7.40
C THR A 66 -3.11 3.62 -7.58
N ALA A 67 -2.44 3.25 -6.48
CA ALA A 67 -1.13 2.59 -6.54
C ALA A 67 -1.18 1.24 -7.26
N ARG A 68 -2.18 0.40 -6.96
CA ARG A 68 -2.38 -0.90 -7.64
C ARG A 68 -2.58 -0.72 -9.14
N GLN A 69 -3.49 0.17 -9.54
CA GLN A 69 -3.75 0.46 -10.95
C GLN A 69 -2.51 0.99 -11.67
N LEU A 70 -1.70 1.82 -11.01
CA LEU A 70 -0.43 2.27 -11.55
C LEU A 70 0.50 1.09 -11.82
N LEU A 71 0.66 0.19 -10.85
CA LEU A 71 1.55 -0.97 -10.96
C LEU A 71 1.08 -1.98 -12.03
N GLU A 72 -0.23 -2.15 -12.21
CA GLU A 72 -0.80 -2.93 -13.32
C GLU A 72 -0.48 -2.29 -14.67
N LYS A 73 -0.71 -0.98 -14.81
CA LYS A 73 -0.45 -0.26 -16.08
C LYS A 73 1.01 -0.24 -16.48
N THR A 74 1.92 -0.22 -15.51
CA THR A 74 3.37 -0.19 -15.75
C THR A 74 3.99 -1.58 -15.84
N GLY A 75 3.19 -2.65 -15.72
CA GLY A 75 3.64 -4.03 -15.84
C GLY A 75 4.39 -4.59 -14.63
N PHE A 76 4.40 -3.85 -13.51
CA PHE A 76 4.92 -4.37 -12.23
C PHE A 76 3.99 -5.41 -11.61
N LEU A 77 2.71 -5.40 -11.97
CA LEU A 77 1.75 -6.46 -11.66
C LEU A 77 1.35 -7.18 -12.94
N LYS A 78 1.51 -8.51 -12.96
CA LYS A 78 1.00 -9.34 -14.06
C LYS A 78 -0.50 -9.52 -13.88
N ALA A 79 -1.26 -9.36 -14.97
CA ALA A 79 -2.68 -9.71 -15.00
C ALA A 79 -2.83 -11.24 -14.82
N GLY A 80 -2.94 -11.71 -13.57
CA GLY A 80 -2.99 -13.15 -13.29
C GLY A 80 -3.17 -13.55 -11.82
N ASP A 81 -2.61 -12.83 -10.85
CA ASP A 81 -2.65 -13.26 -9.44
C ASP A 81 -3.84 -12.67 -8.67
N ASN A 82 -5.05 -12.98 -9.14
CA ASN A 82 -6.29 -12.72 -8.40
C ASN A 82 -6.60 -13.89 -7.45
N SER A 83 -5.88 -13.98 -6.33
CA SER A 83 -6.27 -14.87 -5.24
C SER A 83 -5.90 -14.32 -3.86
N SER A 84 -6.63 -13.30 -3.39
CA SER A 84 -7.08 -13.18 -1.98
C SER A 84 -7.59 -11.77 -1.62
N SER A 85 -8.69 -11.33 -2.21
CA SER A 85 -9.49 -10.26 -1.60
C SER A 85 -10.45 -10.86 -0.56
N LYS A 86 -9.95 -11.22 0.62
CA LYS A 86 -10.81 -11.33 1.80
C LYS A 86 -11.02 -9.93 2.36
N GLN A 87 -12.19 -9.35 2.09
CA GLN A 87 -12.73 -8.21 2.82
C GLN A 87 -12.71 -8.52 4.32
N GLY A 88 -11.77 -7.92 5.05
CA GLY A 88 -11.68 -7.99 6.50
C GLY A 88 -12.78 -7.13 7.12
N GLY A 89 -13.91 -7.77 7.44
CA GLY A 89 -14.99 -7.19 8.23
C GLY A 89 -14.51 -6.71 9.60
N SER A 90 -15.03 -5.56 10.01
CA SER A 90 -14.77 -4.89 11.28
C SER A 90 -15.10 -5.80 12.47
N LYS A 91 -14.10 -6.26 13.23
CA LYS A 91 -14.31 -6.78 14.59
C LYS A 91 -14.03 -5.68 15.61
N LYS A 92 -15.13 -5.12 16.12
CA LYS A 92 -15.23 -4.21 17.26
C LYS A 92 -14.62 -4.89 18.50
N GLN A 93 -13.52 -4.38 19.04
CA GLN A 93 -12.92 -4.92 20.26
C GLN A 93 -13.35 -4.06 21.46
N GLN A 94 -14.38 -4.55 22.16
CA GLN A 94 -14.77 -4.09 23.49
C GLN A 94 -13.86 -4.78 24.51
N LYS A 95 -13.13 -4.04 25.36
CA LYS A 95 -12.51 -4.61 26.55
C LYS A 95 -12.69 -3.74 27.80
N LYS A 96 -13.61 -4.26 28.62
CA LYS A 96 -13.82 -4.21 30.07
C LYS A 96 -12.78 -3.48 30.93
N LYS A 97 -13.31 -2.56 31.75
CA LYS A 97 -12.76 -1.98 32.99
C LYS A 97 -12.34 -3.09 33.97
N GLN A 98 -11.17 -2.94 34.59
CA GLN A 98 -10.89 -3.44 35.93
C GLN A 98 -10.81 -2.21 36.84
#